data_AF-A0A7K5P097-F1
#
_entry.id   AF-A0A7K5P097-F1
#
_cell.length_a   1.000
_cell.length_b   1.000
_cell.length_c   1.000
_cell.angle_alpha   90.00
_cell.angle_beta   90.00
_cell.angle_gamma   90.00
#
_symmetry.space_group_name_H-M   'P 1'
#
loop_
_entity.id
_entity.type
_entity.pdbx_description
1 polymer ?
#
loop_
_entity_poly.entity_id
_entity_poly.type
_entity_poly.pdbx_seq_one_letter_code
_entity_poly.pdbx_strand_id
1 'polypeptide(L)'
;MENQTMDLADWSLTTEFDYSDSAPCPGTEEKHFAAKLLPPLYSLVVIFGFIGNMLVVLILVKYKRLRSMTDIYLLNLAISDLLFVFSLPFWAYYAVHDWIFGDVLCRILSGVYLLGFYSGIFFIILLTLDRYLAIVHAVFALKARTVTYGILTSAVTWAVAIFASVPGTVFHKTQKESSRYTCSAHYPSDSRINWKYSYILKMNILGLIVPMLIMIFSYSQILKTLLRCKNEKKQKAVRLIFVIMIFYFIFWTPFHVSSFLHTFQGSLFNPNCEIKGQLEKAIQVTETISMIHCCINPVIYAFVGEKFRKYLYAFFRKHVAAHLCKKCPNLYREKLERVSSTFTPSTAEHDISTGL
;
A
#
# COMPACT_ATOMS: atom_id res chain seq x y z
N MET A 1 -29.17 77.98 -36.75
CA MET A 1 -29.84 77.49 -35.53
C MET A 1 -30.27 76.07 -35.88
N GLU A 2 -29.76 74.98 -35.35
CA GLU A 2 -28.91 74.68 -34.20
C GLU A 2 -28.40 73.24 -34.41
N ASN A 3 -27.19 72.94 -33.95
CA ASN A 3 -26.50 71.64 -34.06
C ASN A 3 -27.11 70.59 -33.10
N GLN A 4 -27.19 69.33 -33.52
CA GLN A 4 -27.07 68.14 -32.65
C GLN A 4 -26.98 66.86 -33.52
N THR A 5 -25.75 66.42 -33.83
CA THR A 5 -25.04 65.25 -33.25
C THR A 5 -25.59 63.87 -33.66
N MET A 6 -24.70 63.12 -34.33
CA MET A 6 -24.71 61.66 -34.55
C MET A 6 -25.19 60.88 -33.34
N ASP A 7 -25.96 59.81 -33.57
CA ASP A 7 -25.81 58.54 -32.83
C ASP A 7 -26.25 57.37 -33.72
N LEU A 8 -25.25 56.71 -34.33
CA LEU A 8 -25.37 55.36 -34.88
C LEU A 8 -25.43 54.40 -33.68
N ALA A 9 -26.65 54.05 -33.27
CA ALA A 9 -26.89 53.04 -32.25
C ALA A 9 -26.34 51.67 -32.70
N ASP A 10 -25.18 51.34 -32.14
CA ASP A 10 -24.97 50.14 -31.33
C ASP A 10 -25.37 48.79 -31.99
N TRP A 11 -24.48 48.26 -32.84
CA TRP A 11 -24.37 46.81 -32.99
C TRP A 11 -23.34 46.30 -31.98
N SER A 12 -23.72 46.22 -30.71
CA SER A 12 -22.95 45.39 -29.79
C SER A 12 -23.10 43.94 -30.25
N LEU A 13 -22.05 43.38 -30.84
CA LEU A 13 -21.93 41.93 -31.07
C LEU A 13 -21.88 41.25 -29.69
N THR A 14 -23.04 41.05 -29.08
CA THR A 14 -23.21 40.21 -27.90
C THR A 14 -22.91 38.80 -28.35
N THR A 15 -21.66 38.37 -28.11
CA THR A 15 -21.37 36.96 -27.94
C THR A 15 -22.20 36.49 -26.76
N GLU A 16 -23.33 35.85 -27.03
CA GLU A 16 -24.02 35.03 -26.04
C GLU A 16 -23.01 33.96 -25.59
N PHE A 17 -22.33 34.23 -24.47
CA PHE A 17 -21.70 33.17 -23.72
C PHE A 17 -22.83 32.35 -23.12
N ASP A 18 -23.14 31.24 -23.80
CA ASP A 18 -24.04 30.22 -23.31
C ASP A 18 -23.46 29.65 -22.00
N TYR A 19 -23.95 30.14 -20.86
CA TYR A 19 -23.73 29.59 -19.53
C TYR A 19 -24.57 28.32 -19.30
N SER A 20 -24.78 27.49 -20.34
CA SER A 20 -25.43 26.17 -20.20
C SER A 20 -24.52 25.12 -19.58
N ASP A 21 -23.24 25.42 -19.38
CA ASP A 21 -22.30 24.46 -18.83
C ASP A 21 -22.27 24.49 -17.29
N SER A 22 -22.62 23.34 -16.71
CA SER A 22 -22.45 22.89 -15.31
C SER A 22 -23.63 23.01 -14.32
N ALA A 23 -24.81 22.54 -14.72
CA ALA A 23 -25.63 21.82 -13.74
C ALA A 23 -24.83 20.58 -13.24
N PRO A 24 -24.61 20.39 -11.92
CA PRO A 24 -23.94 19.20 -11.43
C PRO A 24 -24.73 17.95 -11.81
N CYS A 25 -24.08 16.97 -12.46
CA CYS A 25 -24.75 15.73 -12.86
C CYS A 25 -25.37 15.06 -11.61
N PRO A 26 -26.65 14.64 -11.63
CA PRO A 26 -27.31 14.06 -10.46
C PRO A 26 -26.75 12.68 -10.11
N GLY A 27 -25.82 12.62 -9.15
CA GLY A 27 -25.14 11.38 -8.69
C GLY A 27 -25.88 10.61 -7.58
N THR A 28 -27.21 10.57 -7.59
CA THR A 28 -28.01 10.01 -6.48
C THR A 28 -27.90 8.49 -6.34
N GLU A 29 -27.88 7.72 -7.43
CA GLU A 29 -27.75 6.25 -7.35
C GLU A 29 -26.34 5.79 -6.96
N GLU A 30 -25.32 6.58 -7.29
CA GLU A 30 -23.91 6.22 -7.09
C GLU A 30 -23.53 6.23 -5.61
N LYS A 31 -24.06 7.21 -4.87
CA LYS A 31 -23.87 7.35 -3.42
C LYS A 31 -24.50 6.21 -2.63
N HIS A 32 -25.61 5.62 -3.10
CA HIS A 32 -26.30 4.53 -2.41
C HIS A 32 -25.56 3.19 -2.49
N PHE A 33 -24.95 2.86 -3.64
CA PHE A 33 -24.15 1.64 -3.79
C PHE A 33 -22.87 1.70 -2.94
N ALA A 34 -22.17 2.83 -3.04
CA ALA A 34 -20.98 3.13 -2.26
C ALA A 34 -21.22 3.02 -0.75
N ALA A 35 -22.28 3.66 -0.24
CA ALA A 35 -22.60 3.67 1.18
C ALA A 35 -22.92 2.28 1.77
N LYS A 36 -23.40 1.32 0.95
CA LYS A 36 -23.67 -0.05 1.40
C LYS A 36 -22.45 -0.96 1.35
N LEU A 37 -21.60 -0.81 0.33
CA LEU A 37 -20.48 -1.72 0.07
C LEU A 37 -19.18 -1.31 0.79
N LEU A 38 -18.91 0.00 0.91
CA LEU A 38 -17.65 0.51 1.45
C LEU A 38 -17.44 0.19 2.94
N PRO A 39 -18.42 0.40 3.84
CA PRO A 39 -18.18 0.23 5.28
C PRO A 39 -17.83 -1.21 5.68
N PRO A 40 -18.52 -2.26 5.19
CA PRO A 40 -18.12 -3.64 5.46
C PRO A 40 -16.72 -3.98 4.93
N LEU A 41 -16.38 -3.53 3.72
CA LEU A 41 -15.05 -3.79 3.14
C LEU A 41 -13.95 -3.10 3.92
N TYR A 42 -14.12 -1.82 4.27
CA TYR A 42 -13.13 -1.10 5.09
C TYR A 42 -12.99 -1.74 6.47
N SER A 43 -14.08 -2.20 7.08
CA SER A 43 -14.03 -2.90 8.38
C SER A 43 -13.22 -4.19 8.29
N LEU A 44 -13.43 -5.00 7.25
CA LEU A 44 -12.64 -6.21 7.01
C LEU A 44 -11.16 -5.88 6.79
N VAL A 45 -10.86 -4.87 5.99
CA VAL A 45 -9.48 -4.42 5.73
C VAL A 45 -8.82 -3.95 7.03
N VAL A 46 -9.53 -3.21 7.88
CA VAL A 46 -9.01 -2.76 9.17
C VAL A 46 -8.69 -3.95 10.08
N ILE A 47 -9.61 -4.91 10.22
CA ILE A 47 -9.42 -6.07 11.11
C ILE A 47 -8.25 -6.93 10.64
N PHE A 48 -8.27 -7.37 9.38
CA PHE A 48 -7.24 -8.27 8.85
C PHE A 48 -5.90 -7.55 8.66
N GLY A 49 -5.92 -6.30 8.20
CA GLY A 49 -4.73 -5.49 8.02
C GLY A 49 -4.04 -5.18 9.33
N PHE A 50 -4.80 -4.81 10.37
CA PHE A 50 -4.22 -4.52 11.69
C PHE A 50 -3.65 -5.79 12.34
N ILE A 51 -4.45 -6.86 12.45
CA ILE A 51 -4.01 -8.12 13.08
C ILE A 51 -2.82 -8.72 12.33
N GLY A 52 -2.91 -8.77 11.00
CA GLY A 52 -1.88 -9.36 10.14
C GLY A 52 -0.56 -8.61 10.25
N ASN A 53 -0.56 -7.29 10.08
CA ASN A 53 0.67 -6.50 10.12
C ASN A 53 1.26 -6.42 11.53
N MET A 54 0.44 -6.35 12.59
CA MET A 54 0.93 -6.46 13.96
C MET A 54 1.63 -7.80 14.23
N LEU A 55 1.07 -8.90 13.71
CA LEU A 55 1.69 -10.22 13.83
C LEU A 55 3.03 -10.28 13.09
N VAL A 56 3.13 -9.67 11.91
CA VAL A 56 4.40 -9.54 11.17
C VAL A 56 5.43 -8.78 12.00
N VAL A 57 5.08 -7.62 12.54
CA VAL A 57 5.97 -6.83 13.42
C VAL A 57 6.44 -7.67 14.61
N LEU A 58 5.52 -8.35 15.30
CA LEU A 58 5.84 -9.17 16.47
C LEU A 58 6.82 -10.30 16.12
N ILE A 59 6.61 -11.00 15.00
CA ILE A 59 7.48 -12.09 14.56
C ILE A 59 8.86 -11.57 14.18
N LEU A 60 8.93 -10.45 13.44
CA LEU A 60 10.19 -9.85 13.01
C LEU A 60 11.04 -9.39 14.21
N VAL A 61 10.42 -8.74 15.19
CA VAL A 61 11.11 -8.21 16.38
C VAL A 61 11.46 -9.33 17.37
N LYS A 62 10.49 -10.15 17.80
CA LYS A 62 10.71 -11.13 18.89
C LYS A 62 11.43 -12.40 18.43
N TYR A 63 11.08 -12.92 17.24
CA TYR A 63 11.56 -14.23 16.79
C TYR A 63 12.75 -14.14 15.83
N LYS A 64 12.68 -13.25 14.83
CA LYS A 64 13.78 -13.06 13.86
C LYS A 64 14.86 -12.09 14.33
N ARG A 65 14.55 -11.21 15.29
CA ARG A 65 15.47 -10.23 15.89
C ARG A 65 16.18 -9.35 14.85
N LEU A 66 15.50 -9.05 13.74
CA LEU A 66 15.94 -8.11 12.68
C LEU A 66 17.40 -8.32 12.21
N ARG A 67 17.83 -9.58 12.08
CA ARG A 67 19.23 -9.92 11.77
C ARG A 67 19.65 -9.69 10.33
N SER A 68 18.73 -9.28 9.46
CA SER A 68 19.02 -9.06 8.04
C SER A 68 18.38 -7.78 7.52
N MET A 69 19.00 -7.18 6.50
CA MET A 69 18.48 -6.01 5.78
C MET A 69 17.05 -6.23 5.27
N THR A 70 16.74 -7.43 4.78
CA THR A 70 15.38 -7.79 4.35
C THR A 70 14.38 -7.78 5.49
N ASP A 71 14.77 -8.23 6.70
CA ASP A 71 13.87 -8.19 7.86
C ASP A 71 13.56 -6.74 8.29
N ILE A 72 14.52 -5.82 8.10
CA ILE A 72 14.31 -4.37 8.33
C ILE A 72 13.31 -3.80 7.32
N TYR A 73 13.46 -4.12 6.04
CA TYR A 73 12.52 -3.65 5.02
C TYR A 73 11.11 -4.23 5.20
N LEU A 74 11.00 -5.51 5.56
CA LEU A 74 9.71 -6.12 5.89
C LEU A 74 9.07 -5.48 7.12
N LEU A 75 9.87 -5.08 8.12
CA LEU A 75 9.36 -4.36 9.29
C LEU A 75 8.80 -3.00 8.89
N ASN A 76 9.54 -2.22 8.11
CA ASN A 76 9.11 -0.90 7.68
C ASN A 76 7.90 -0.96 6.73
N LEU A 77 7.80 -1.99 5.90
CA LEU A 77 6.61 -2.25 5.09
C LEU A 77 5.39 -2.53 5.98
N ALA A 78 5.52 -3.38 7.01
CA ALA A 78 4.43 -3.63 7.96
C ALA A 78 4.04 -2.36 8.74
N ILE A 79 4.99 -1.50 9.11
CA ILE A 79 4.71 -0.20 9.73
C ILE A 79 3.95 0.72 8.76
N SER A 80 4.34 0.73 7.49
CA SER A 80 3.66 1.51 6.44
C SER A 80 2.20 1.07 6.27
N ASP A 81 1.97 -0.24 6.20
CA ASP A 81 0.62 -0.82 6.13
C ASP A 81 -0.20 -0.51 7.39
N LEU A 82 0.41 -0.52 8.59
CA LEU A 82 -0.27 -0.14 9.84
C LEU A 82 -0.67 1.34 9.88
N LEU A 83 0.20 2.24 9.42
CA LEU A 83 -0.13 3.67 9.28
C LEU A 83 -1.32 3.85 8.33
N PHE A 84 -1.29 3.18 7.18
CA PHE A 84 -2.38 3.21 6.22
C PHE A 84 -3.69 2.71 6.84
N VAL A 85 -3.68 1.52 7.43
CA VAL A 85 -4.84 0.89 8.09
C VAL A 85 -5.41 1.75 9.21
N PHE A 86 -4.56 2.43 9.99
CA PHE A 86 -5.00 3.30 11.09
C PHE A 86 -5.89 4.45 10.61
N SER A 87 -5.70 4.93 9.37
CA SER A 87 -6.52 6.01 8.81
C SER A 87 -7.89 5.53 8.29
N LEU A 88 -8.02 4.26 7.92
CA LEU A 88 -9.20 3.71 7.25
C LEU A 88 -10.52 3.79 8.04
N PRO A 89 -10.58 3.62 9.38
CA PRO A 89 -11.82 3.77 10.13
C PRO A 89 -12.45 5.16 9.98
N PHE A 90 -11.62 6.19 9.88
CA PHE A 90 -12.09 7.58 9.70
C PHE A 90 -12.62 7.80 8.29
N TRP A 91 -11.95 7.24 7.28
CA TRP A 91 -12.43 7.24 5.90
C TRP A 91 -13.71 6.42 5.73
N ALA A 92 -13.87 5.32 6.48
CA ALA A 92 -15.11 4.54 6.51
C ALA A 92 -16.28 5.33 7.07
N TYR A 93 -16.05 6.06 8.16
CA TYR A 93 -17.05 6.94 8.74
C TYR A 93 -17.43 8.05 7.74
N TYR A 94 -16.43 8.71 7.15
CA TYR A 94 -16.62 9.77 6.15
C TYR A 94 -17.35 9.29 4.87
N ALA A 95 -17.22 8.02 4.49
CA ALA A 95 -17.92 7.49 3.33
C ALA A 95 -19.45 7.44 3.50
N VAL A 96 -19.96 7.46 4.74
CA VAL A 96 -21.38 7.38 5.07
C VAL A 96 -21.90 8.67 5.71
N HIS A 97 -21.05 9.35 6.47
CA HIS A 97 -21.38 10.52 7.28
C HIS A 97 -20.51 11.72 6.92
N ASP A 98 -20.90 12.89 7.41
CA ASP A 98 -20.13 14.12 7.21
C ASP A 98 -18.81 14.10 8.00
N TRP A 99 -17.84 14.87 7.55
CA TRP A 99 -16.55 15.01 8.24
C TRP A 99 -16.68 15.82 9.53
N ILE A 100 -16.80 15.15 10.67
CA ILE A 100 -16.95 15.80 11.99
C ILE A 100 -15.63 15.99 12.75
N PHE A 101 -14.51 15.46 12.24
CA PHE A 101 -13.26 15.40 12.99
C PHE A 101 -12.40 16.68 12.94
N GLY A 102 -12.86 17.70 12.22
CA GLY A 102 -12.19 18.99 12.08
C GLY A 102 -11.00 18.99 11.11
N ASP A 103 -10.48 20.18 10.84
CA ASP A 103 -9.45 20.43 9.81
C ASP A 103 -8.08 19.82 10.16
N VAL A 104 -7.69 19.88 11.44
CA VAL A 104 -6.41 19.32 11.90
C VAL A 104 -6.36 17.81 11.65
N LEU A 105 -7.43 17.08 12.01
CA LEU A 105 -7.46 15.64 11.81
C LEU A 105 -7.60 15.28 10.32
N CYS A 106 -8.29 16.08 9.51
CA CYS A 106 -8.33 15.92 8.05
C CYS A 106 -6.91 15.92 7.47
N ARG A 107 -6.11 16.94 7.78
CA ARG A 107 -4.72 17.03 7.31
C ARG A 107 -3.86 15.86 7.80
N ILE A 108 -3.94 15.54 9.10
CA ILE A 108 -3.15 14.45 9.67
C ILE A 108 -3.51 13.11 9.03
N LEU A 109 -4.80 12.77 8.93
CA LEU A 109 -5.25 11.49 8.37
C LEU A 109 -4.96 11.37 6.87
N SER A 110 -5.12 12.45 6.10
CA SER A 110 -4.68 12.50 4.71
C SER A 110 -3.15 12.31 4.59
N GLY A 111 -2.38 12.92 5.48
CA GLY A 111 -0.93 12.73 5.51
C GLY A 111 -0.50 11.33 5.89
N VAL A 112 -1.13 10.72 6.89
CA VAL A 112 -0.87 9.34 7.32
C VAL A 112 -1.24 8.34 6.22
N TYR A 113 -2.38 8.55 5.54
CA TYR A 113 -2.80 7.75 4.39
C TYR A 113 -1.76 7.80 3.27
N LEU A 114 -1.36 9.00 2.85
CA LEU A 114 -0.37 9.18 1.78
C LEU A 114 1.02 8.68 2.18
N LEU A 115 1.42 8.90 3.43
CA LEU A 115 2.69 8.42 3.96
C LEU A 115 2.75 6.90 3.90
N GLY A 116 1.73 6.20 4.41
CA GLY A 116 1.64 4.74 4.33
C GLY A 116 1.64 4.22 2.89
N PHE A 117 0.96 4.91 1.97
CA PHE A 117 0.99 4.61 0.55
C PHE A 117 2.39 4.72 -0.06
N TYR A 118 3.04 5.89 0.02
CA TYR A 118 4.36 6.11 -0.59
C TYR A 118 5.45 5.27 0.08
N SER A 119 5.47 5.18 1.41
CA SER A 119 6.45 4.36 2.10
C SER A 119 6.26 2.88 1.76
N GLY A 120 5.01 2.40 1.69
CA GLY A 120 4.68 1.03 1.29
C GLY A 120 5.29 0.65 -0.06
N ILE A 121 5.03 1.44 -1.11
CA ILE A 121 5.59 1.15 -2.44
C ILE A 121 7.11 1.28 -2.48
N PHE A 122 7.70 2.28 -1.81
CA PHE A 122 9.15 2.42 -1.79
C PHE A 122 9.85 1.26 -1.07
N PHE A 123 9.27 0.72 0.01
CA PHE A 123 9.80 -0.47 0.66
C PHE A 123 9.66 -1.74 -0.21
N ILE A 124 8.61 -1.85 -1.03
CA ILE A 124 8.50 -2.93 -2.03
C ILE A 124 9.60 -2.82 -3.10
N ILE A 125 9.90 -1.60 -3.56
CA ILE A 125 11.02 -1.35 -4.48
C ILE A 125 12.35 -1.74 -3.82
N LEU A 126 12.60 -1.31 -2.59
CA LEU A 126 13.83 -1.65 -1.85
C LEU A 126 13.96 -3.17 -1.63
N LEU A 127 12.87 -3.87 -1.33
CA LEU A 127 12.86 -5.34 -1.25
C LEU A 127 13.23 -5.98 -2.59
N THR A 128 12.72 -5.44 -3.70
CA THR A 128 13.05 -5.93 -5.05
C THR A 128 14.52 -5.69 -5.39
N LEU A 129 15.05 -4.51 -5.09
CA LEU A 129 16.47 -4.18 -5.29
C LEU A 129 17.40 -5.02 -4.39
N ASP A 130 17.04 -5.23 -3.13
CA ASP A 130 17.78 -6.12 -2.20
C ASP A 130 17.89 -7.55 -2.77
N ARG A 131 16.83 -8.06 -3.38
CA ARG A 131 16.88 -9.37 -4.06
C ARG A 131 17.70 -9.38 -5.32
N TYR A 132 17.53 -8.35 -6.15
CA TYR A 132 18.32 -8.18 -7.36
C TYR A 132 19.82 -8.22 -7.03
N LEU A 133 20.26 -7.42 -6.05
CA LEU A 133 21.65 -7.40 -5.61
C LEU A 133 22.10 -8.77 -5.07
N ALA A 134 21.28 -9.43 -4.25
CA ALA A 134 21.63 -10.73 -3.67
C ALA A 134 21.81 -11.86 -4.70
N ILE A 135 21.15 -11.78 -5.86
CA ILE A 135 21.14 -12.84 -6.86
C ILE A 135 22.07 -12.54 -8.03
N VAL A 136 21.95 -11.33 -8.59
CA VAL A 136 22.68 -10.91 -9.80
C VAL A 136 24.09 -10.45 -9.43
N HIS A 137 24.26 -9.77 -8.29
CA HIS A 137 25.53 -9.19 -7.83
C HIS A 137 25.98 -9.76 -6.48
N ALA A 138 26.02 -11.08 -6.36
CA ALA A 138 26.24 -11.78 -5.09
C ALA A 138 27.55 -11.40 -4.35
N VAL A 139 28.62 -11.07 -5.08
CA VAL A 139 29.91 -10.65 -4.49
C VAL A 139 29.81 -9.26 -3.86
N PHE A 140 29.16 -8.31 -4.54
CA PHE A 140 28.90 -6.98 -4.00
C PHE A 140 27.92 -7.03 -2.82
N ALA A 141 26.91 -7.90 -2.91
CA ALA A 141 25.90 -8.11 -1.88
C ALA A 141 26.49 -8.52 -0.51
N LEU A 142 27.61 -9.25 -0.48
CA LEU A 142 28.30 -9.60 0.76
C LEU A 142 28.78 -8.38 1.55
N LYS A 143 29.17 -7.29 0.86
CA LYS A 143 29.63 -6.04 1.49
C LYS A 143 28.48 -5.06 1.75
N ALA A 144 27.52 -4.99 0.84
CA ALA A 144 26.47 -3.95 0.86
C ALA A 144 25.24 -4.32 1.72
N ARG A 145 24.95 -5.60 1.95
CA ARG A 145 23.70 -6.04 2.61
C ARG A 145 23.83 -6.16 4.13
N THR A 146 24.35 -5.11 4.76
CA THR A 146 24.47 -5.04 6.23
C THR A 146 23.21 -4.42 6.85
N VAL A 147 22.98 -4.71 8.14
CA VAL A 147 21.88 -4.11 8.92
C VAL A 147 22.00 -2.59 8.94
N THR A 148 23.21 -2.04 9.05
CA THR A 148 23.47 -0.60 9.06
C THR A 148 23.01 0.07 7.76
N TYR A 149 23.36 -0.49 6.60
CA TYR A 149 22.87 0.04 5.32
C TYR A 149 21.36 -0.10 5.20
N GLY A 150 20.76 -1.17 5.72
CA GLY A 150 19.30 -1.33 5.78
C GLY A 150 18.60 -0.24 6.62
N ILE A 151 19.17 0.14 7.76
CA ILE A 151 18.64 1.23 8.59
C ILE A 151 18.78 2.57 7.89
N LEU A 152 19.96 2.86 7.33
CA LEU A 152 20.24 4.12 6.63
C LEU A 152 19.31 4.32 5.43
N THR A 153 19.20 3.31 4.57
CA THR A 153 18.30 3.34 3.40
C THR A 153 16.83 3.48 3.82
N SER A 154 16.40 2.81 4.89
CA SER A 154 15.05 2.97 5.42
C SER A 154 14.78 4.40 5.91
N ALA A 155 15.73 5.01 6.61
CA ALA A 155 15.60 6.40 7.07
C ALA A 155 15.47 7.39 5.89
N VAL A 156 16.29 7.20 4.85
CA VAL A 156 16.19 7.99 3.61
C VAL A 156 14.82 7.78 2.95
N THR A 157 14.34 6.54 2.86
CA THR A 157 13.03 6.23 2.28
C THR A 157 11.89 6.88 3.05
N TRP A 158 11.93 6.91 4.38
CA TRP A 158 10.95 7.64 5.18
C TRP A 158 10.98 9.14 4.89
N ALA A 159 12.15 9.75 4.81
CA ALA A 159 12.28 11.16 4.47
C ALA A 159 11.68 11.47 3.07
N VAL A 160 11.97 10.62 2.08
CA VAL A 160 11.41 10.75 0.72
C VAL A 160 9.90 10.55 0.71
N ALA A 161 9.37 9.58 1.47
CA ALA A 161 7.93 9.34 1.58
C ALA A 161 7.20 10.52 2.24
N ILE A 162 7.77 11.09 3.31
CA ILE A 162 7.25 12.30 3.95
C ILE A 162 7.20 13.44 2.94
N PHE A 163 8.31 13.71 2.24
CA PHE A 163 8.36 14.77 1.23
C PHE A 163 7.33 14.55 0.11
N ALA A 164 7.17 13.32 -0.37
CA ALA A 164 6.18 12.98 -1.39
C ALA A 164 4.72 13.20 -0.91
N SER A 165 4.46 13.02 0.39
CA SER A 165 3.13 13.21 1.00
C SER A 165 2.78 14.68 1.27
N VAL A 166 3.77 15.55 1.52
CA VAL A 166 3.55 16.96 1.91
C VAL A 166 2.56 17.71 1.00
N PRO A 167 2.67 17.70 -0.34
CA PRO A 167 1.73 18.42 -1.19
C PRO A 167 0.28 17.96 -0.98
N GLY A 168 0.07 16.64 -0.85
CA GLY A 168 -1.26 16.10 -0.61
C GLY A 168 -1.81 16.55 0.73
N THR A 169 -0.99 16.50 1.79
CA THR A 169 -1.38 16.96 3.14
C THR A 169 -1.72 18.44 3.21
N VAL A 170 -0.94 19.30 2.55
CA VAL A 170 -1.11 20.76 2.62
C VAL A 170 -2.38 21.22 1.90
N PHE A 171 -2.74 20.56 0.79
CA PHE A 171 -3.93 20.90 0.03
C PHE A 171 -5.22 20.31 0.62
N HIS A 172 -5.16 19.27 1.47
CA HIS A 172 -6.36 18.76 2.15
C HIS A 172 -6.84 19.73 3.23
N LYS A 173 -8.11 20.11 3.15
CA LYS A 173 -8.77 20.99 4.14
C LYS A 173 -10.19 20.55 4.37
N THR A 174 -10.72 20.85 5.54
CA THR A 174 -12.16 20.71 5.81
C THR A 174 -12.91 21.93 5.29
N GLN A 175 -13.94 21.72 4.49
CA GLN A 175 -14.85 22.79 4.03
C GLN A 175 -16.32 22.36 4.14
N LYS A 176 -17.20 23.37 4.20
CA LYS A 176 -18.65 23.17 4.23
C LYS A 176 -19.20 23.30 2.80
N GLU A 177 -19.63 22.19 2.23
CA GLU A 177 -20.19 22.12 0.88
C GLU A 177 -21.67 21.74 0.96
N SER A 178 -22.56 22.64 0.49
CA SER A 178 -24.01 22.41 0.41
C SER A 178 -24.64 21.80 1.67
N SER A 179 -24.25 22.32 2.85
CA SER A 179 -24.63 21.92 4.22
C SER A 179 -23.84 20.79 4.90
N ARG A 180 -22.94 20.10 4.19
CA ARG A 180 -22.12 19.00 4.74
C ARG A 180 -20.66 19.41 4.89
N TYR A 181 -20.00 18.90 5.93
CA TYR A 181 -18.54 19.06 6.06
C TYR A 181 -17.82 17.95 5.30
N THR A 182 -16.88 18.31 4.44
CA THR A 182 -16.07 17.38 3.65
C THR A 182 -14.58 17.57 3.93
N CYS A 183 -13.78 16.51 3.80
CA CYS A 183 -12.32 16.56 3.84
C CYS A 183 -11.79 16.25 2.44
N SER A 184 -11.35 17.29 1.71
CA SER A 184 -10.93 17.14 0.31
C SER A 184 -9.80 18.10 -0.07
N ALA A 185 -9.08 17.75 -1.15
CA ALA A 185 -7.97 18.55 -1.67
C ALA A 185 -8.46 19.82 -2.37
N HIS A 186 -8.04 20.98 -1.87
CA HIS A 186 -8.37 22.30 -2.39
C HIS A 186 -7.12 22.98 -2.95
N TYR A 187 -7.10 23.16 -4.27
CA TYR A 187 -6.01 23.83 -4.98
C TYR A 187 -6.30 25.32 -5.18
N PRO A 188 -5.26 26.18 -5.29
CA PRO A 188 -5.42 27.61 -5.57
C PRO A 188 -6.24 27.85 -6.83
N SER A 189 -7.17 28.81 -6.80
CA SER A 189 -8.13 29.08 -7.88
C SER A 189 -7.45 29.33 -9.23
N ASP A 190 -6.38 30.14 -9.24
CA ASP A 190 -5.67 30.56 -10.44
C ASP A 190 -4.94 29.43 -11.17
N SER A 191 -4.67 28.31 -10.48
CA SER A 191 -3.90 27.18 -11.01
C SER A 191 -4.50 25.83 -10.62
N ARG A 192 -5.82 25.78 -10.34
CA ARG A 192 -6.51 24.60 -9.82
C ARG A 192 -6.31 23.37 -10.70
N ILE A 193 -6.46 23.54 -12.01
CA ILE A 193 -6.33 22.46 -13.00
C ILE A 193 -4.88 21.96 -13.03
N ASN A 194 -3.91 22.87 -13.10
CA ASN A 194 -2.49 22.54 -13.14
C ASN A 194 -2.05 21.76 -11.90
N TRP A 195 -2.44 22.21 -10.71
CA TRP A 195 -2.13 21.50 -9.47
C TRP A 195 -2.79 20.11 -9.40
N LYS A 196 -4.05 19.99 -9.82
CA LYS A 196 -4.74 18.70 -9.92
C LYS A 196 -3.99 17.75 -10.86
N TYR A 197 -3.60 18.21 -12.04
CA TYR A 197 -2.86 17.40 -13.03
C TYR A 197 -1.49 17.00 -12.49
N SER A 198 -0.72 17.95 -11.96
CA SER A 198 0.60 17.68 -11.38
C SER A 198 0.52 16.69 -10.22
N TYR A 199 -0.48 16.80 -9.35
CA TYR A 199 -0.67 15.88 -8.23
C TYR A 199 -0.95 14.45 -8.70
N ILE A 200 -1.88 14.28 -9.64
CA ILE A 200 -2.28 12.96 -10.15
C ILE A 200 -1.16 12.34 -11.00
N LEU A 201 -0.46 13.14 -11.81
CA LEU A 201 0.73 12.67 -12.54
C LEU A 201 1.82 12.21 -11.58
N LYS A 202 2.14 13.01 -10.55
CA LYS A 202 3.10 12.62 -9.51
C LYS A 202 2.70 11.29 -8.87
N MET A 203 1.42 11.15 -8.48
CA MET A 203 0.91 9.94 -7.84
C MET A 203 1.03 8.72 -8.77
N ASN A 204 0.71 8.85 -10.06
CA ASN A 204 0.85 7.78 -11.05
C ASN A 204 2.31 7.43 -11.37
N ILE A 205 3.17 8.44 -11.51
CA ILE A 205 4.59 8.23 -11.81
C ILE A 205 5.27 7.51 -10.64
N LEU A 206 5.08 8.00 -9.41
CA LEU A 206 5.74 7.42 -8.23
C LEU A 206 5.05 6.15 -7.73
N GLY A 207 3.73 6.03 -7.89
CA GLY A 207 2.93 4.90 -7.40
C GLY A 207 2.82 3.73 -8.37
N LEU A 208 2.96 3.96 -9.69
CA LEU A 208 2.81 2.92 -10.70
C LEU A 208 4.04 2.81 -11.62
N ILE A 209 4.39 3.88 -12.33
CA ILE A 209 5.36 3.81 -13.44
C ILE A 209 6.78 3.51 -12.97
N VAL A 210 7.32 4.30 -12.03
CA VAL A 210 8.66 4.10 -11.49
C VAL A 210 8.81 2.71 -10.83
N PRO A 211 7.88 2.28 -9.95
CA PRO A 211 7.92 0.92 -9.41
C PRO A 211 7.89 -0.14 -10.50
N MET A 212 7.00 -0.01 -11.50
CA MET A 212 6.88 -0.95 -12.62
C MET A 212 8.17 -1.08 -13.41
N LEU A 213 8.81 0.01 -13.78
CA LEU A 213 10.06 -0.01 -14.54
C LEU A 213 11.19 -0.70 -13.74
N ILE A 214 11.37 -0.33 -12.47
CA ILE A 214 12.40 -0.92 -11.61
C ILE A 214 12.14 -2.42 -11.43
N MET A 215 10.88 -2.81 -11.23
CA MET A 215 10.50 -4.20 -11.02
C MET A 215 10.69 -5.03 -12.29
N ILE A 216 10.17 -4.59 -13.45
CA ILE A 216 10.35 -5.29 -14.73
C ILE A 216 11.84 -5.48 -15.02
N PHE A 217 12.65 -4.43 -14.86
CA PHE A 217 14.09 -4.52 -15.08
C PHE A 217 14.75 -5.53 -14.13
N SER A 218 14.50 -5.40 -12.82
CA SER A 218 15.12 -6.25 -11.80
C SER A 218 14.77 -7.72 -11.98
N TYR A 219 13.49 -8.03 -12.24
CA TYR A 219 13.04 -9.41 -12.45
C TYR A 219 13.51 -10.00 -13.76
N SER A 220 13.56 -9.21 -14.83
CA SER A 220 14.13 -9.68 -16.10
C SER A 220 15.57 -10.16 -15.92
N GLN A 221 16.36 -9.44 -15.13
CA GLN A 221 17.74 -9.84 -14.83
C GLN A 221 17.80 -11.05 -13.88
N ILE A 222 16.98 -11.07 -12.82
CA ILE A 222 16.91 -12.20 -11.89
C ILE A 222 16.55 -13.49 -12.64
N LEU A 223 15.56 -13.45 -13.54
CA LEU A 223 15.13 -14.62 -14.31
C LEU A 223 16.25 -15.12 -15.23
N LYS A 224 16.93 -14.22 -15.94
CA LYS A 224 18.11 -14.56 -16.75
C LYS A 224 19.19 -15.26 -15.91
N THR A 225 19.51 -14.74 -14.72
CA THR A 225 20.50 -15.35 -13.84
C THR A 225 20.04 -16.70 -13.27
N LEU A 226 18.77 -16.84 -12.92
CA LEU A 226 18.22 -18.11 -12.41
C LEU A 226 18.16 -19.20 -13.48
N LEU A 227 17.85 -18.86 -14.73
CA LEU A 227 17.90 -19.80 -15.85
C LEU A 227 19.33 -20.29 -16.10
N ARG A 228 20.33 -19.43 -15.86
CA ARG A 228 21.75 -19.78 -15.98
C ARG A 228 22.29 -20.60 -14.80
N CYS A 229 21.70 -20.49 -13.61
CA CYS A 229 22.16 -21.16 -12.39
C CYS A 229 21.08 -22.08 -11.81
N LYS A 230 21.21 -23.41 -12.01
CA LYS A 230 20.32 -24.46 -11.45
C LYS A 230 20.45 -24.58 -9.91
N ASN A 231 19.98 -23.58 -9.16
CA ASN A 231 19.97 -23.61 -7.70
C ASN A 231 18.55 -23.43 -7.13
N GLU A 232 17.91 -24.57 -6.83
CA GLU A 232 16.55 -24.72 -6.28
C GLU A 232 16.24 -23.81 -5.08
N LYS A 233 17.18 -23.60 -4.16
CA LYS A 233 16.96 -22.80 -2.95
C LYS A 233 16.83 -21.30 -3.25
N LYS A 234 17.43 -20.80 -4.34
CA LYS A 234 17.32 -19.39 -4.77
C LYS A 234 15.96 -19.10 -5.42
N GLN A 235 15.33 -20.09 -6.06
CA GLN A 235 14.06 -19.92 -6.75
C GLN A 235 12.88 -19.61 -5.80
N LYS A 236 12.85 -20.21 -4.60
CA LYS A 236 11.74 -20.02 -3.64
C LYS A 236 11.64 -18.59 -3.10
N ALA A 237 12.76 -17.95 -2.77
CA ALA A 237 12.77 -16.58 -2.25
C ALA A 237 12.37 -15.55 -3.33
N VAL A 238 12.67 -15.84 -4.60
CA VAL A 238 12.24 -15.03 -5.75
C VAL A 238 10.74 -15.18 -5.98
N ARG A 239 10.20 -16.39 -5.85
CA ARG A 239 8.75 -16.65 -5.97
C ARG A 239 7.93 -15.81 -4.99
N LEU A 240 8.38 -15.67 -3.74
CA LEU A 240 7.69 -14.87 -2.73
C LEU A 240 7.51 -13.41 -3.15
N ILE A 241 8.59 -12.76 -3.58
CA ILE A 241 8.57 -11.32 -3.85
C ILE A 241 7.94 -11.05 -5.22
N PHE A 242 8.06 -11.99 -6.17
CA PHE A 242 7.34 -11.94 -7.43
C PHE A 242 5.81 -11.99 -7.23
N VAL A 243 5.34 -12.83 -6.29
CA VAL A 243 3.93 -12.86 -5.91
C VAL A 243 3.51 -11.52 -5.28
N ILE A 244 4.25 -10.98 -4.31
CA ILE A 244 3.93 -9.65 -3.72
C ILE A 244 3.82 -8.57 -4.79
N MET A 245 4.73 -8.58 -5.77
CA MET A 245 4.69 -7.65 -6.90
C MET A 245 3.44 -7.78 -7.76
N ILE A 246 3.10 -9.00 -8.21
CA ILE A 246 1.92 -9.22 -9.05
C ILE A 246 0.67 -8.72 -8.33
N PHE A 247 0.55 -9.04 -7.04
CA PHE A 247 -0.55 -8.57 -6.23
C PHE A 247 -0.56 -7.04 -6.10
N TYR A 248 0.58 -6.38 -5.89
CA TYR A 248 0.63 -4.92 -5.91
C TYR A 248 0.01 -4.34 -7.20
N PHE A 249 0.44 -4.81 -8.37
CA PHE A 249 -0.08 -4.29 -9.63
C PHE A 249 -1.55 -4.62 -9.88
N ILE A 250 -1.99 -5.84 -9.55
CA ILE A 250 -3.41 -6.22 -9.68
C ILE A 250 -4.31 -5.29 -8.86
N PHE A 251 -3.88 -4.96 -7.63
CA PHE A 251 -4.68 -4.16 -6.71
C PHE A 251 -4.57 -2.65 -6.96
N TRP A 252 -3.41 -2.13 -7.35
CA TRP A 252 -3.17 -0.69 -7.50
C TRP A 252 -3.34 -0.14 -8.92
N THR A 253 -3.07 -0.93 -9.95
CA THR A 253 -3.17 -0.46 -11.35
C THR A 253 -4.58 0.03 -11.71
N PRO A 254 -5.67 -0.67 -11.35
CA PRO A 254 -7.02 -0.21 -11.67
C PRO A 254 -7.29 1.21 -11.13
N PHE A 255 -6.88 1.46 -9.88
CA PHE A 255 -7.03 2.78 -9.26
C PHE A 255 -6.22 3.85 -9.98
N HIS A 256 -4.95 3.58 -10.27
CA HIS A 256 -4.08 4.52 -10.98
C HIS A 256 -4.63 4.87 -12.37
N VAL A 257 -5.09 3.87 -13.13
CA VAL A 257 -5.70 4.07 -14.45
C VAL A 257 -7.01 4.86 -14.34
N SER A 258 -7.92 4.49 -13.45
CA SER A 258 -9.19 5.22 -13.25
C SER A 258 -8.96 6.67 -12.81
N SER A 259 -8.01 6.90 -11.89
CA SER A 259 -7.65 8.24 -11.40
C SER A 259 -7.03 9.11 -12.51
N PHE A 260 -6.18 8.52 -13.36
CA PHE A 260 -5.62 9.19 -14.52
C PHE A 260 -6.70 9.55 -15.53
N LEU A 261 -7.53 8.59 -15.95
CA LEU A 261 -8.61 8.82 -16.91
C LEU A 261 -9.58 9.90 -16.40
N HIS A 262 -9.96 9.86 -15.12
CA HIS A 262 -10.84 10.87 -14.51
C HIS A 262 -10.27 12.27 -14.54
N THR A 263 -8.96 12.39 -14.38
CA THR A 263 -8.31 13.69 -14.33
C THR A 263 -8.13 14.27 -15.73
N PHE A 264 -7.81 13.43 -16.72
CA PHE A 264 -7.52 13.85 -18.08
C PHE A 264 -8.70 13.71 -19.06
N GLN A 265 -9.88 13.30 -18.60
CA GLN A 265 -11.07 13.07 -19.43
C GLN A 265 -11.43 14.25 -20.36
N GLY A 266 -11.31 15.49 -19.88
CA GLY A 266 -11.60 16.70 -20.67
C GLY A 266 -10.59 16.95 -21.80
N SER A 267 -9.37 16.41 -21.69
CA SER A 267 -8.34 16.50 -22.73
C SER A 267 -8.36 15.29 -23.69
N LEU A 268 -8.96 14.17 -23.29
CA LEU A 268 -8.83 12.89 -24.02
C LEU A 268 -10.06 12.54 -24.86
N PHE A 269 -11.28 12.74 -24.35
CA PHE A 269 -12.48 12.17 -25.02
C PHE A 269 -13.81 12.93 -24.81
N ASN A 270 -13.80 14.16 -24.27
CA ASN A 270 -14.99 15.00 -24.05
C ASN A 270 -16.21 14.25 -23.44
N PRO A 271 -16.17 13.88 -22.16
CA PRO A 271 -17.10 12.94 -21.54
C PRO A 271 -18.50 13.53 -21.31
N ASN A 272 -19.55 12.75 -21.63
CA ASN A 272 -20.92 13.04 -21.22
C ASN A 272 -21.14 12.79 -19.70
N CYS A 273 -22.27 13.21 -19.14
CA CYS A 273 -22.56 13.03 -17.70
C CYS A 273 -22.52 11.55 -17.27
N GLU A 274 -22.90 10.61 -18.15
CA GLU A 274 -22.88 9.19 -17.84
C GLU A 274 -21.46 8.66 -17.66
N ILE A 275 -20.54 9.00 -18.57
CA ILE A 275 -19.13 8.62 -18.49
C ILE A 275 -18.49 9.24 -17.24
N LYS A 276 -18.82 10.50 -16.91
CA LYS A 276 -18.33 11.15 -15.68
C LYS A 276 -18.74 10.37 -14.43
N GLY A 277 -20.02 10.00 -14.28
CA GLY A 277 -20.50 9.22 -13.13
C GLY A 277 -19.91 7.81 -13.07
N GLN A 278 -19.82 7.11 -14.21
CA GLN A 278 -19.16 5.79 -14.26
C GLN A 278 -17.70 5.85 -13.82
N LEU A 279 -17.00 6.92 -14.15
CA LEU A 279 -15.58 7.10 -13.81
C LEU A 279 -15.37 7.48 -12.34
N GLU A 280 -16.27 8.26 -11.74
CA GLU A 280 -16.31 8.51 -10.29
C GLU A 280 -16.57 7.20 -9.52
N LYS A 281 -17.57 6.41 -9.94
CA LYS A 281 -17.81 5.06 -9.40
C LYS A 281 -16.58 4.16 -9.53
N ALA A 282 -15.94 4.17 -10.70
CA ALA A 282 -14.76 3.36 -10.96
C ALA A 282 -13.62 3.72 -10.01
N ILE A 283 -13.35 5.01 -9.77
CA ILE A 283 -12.35 5.44 -8.79
C ILE A 283 -12.69 4.90 -7.39
N GLN A 284 -13.92 5.06 -6.94
CA GLN A 284 -14.31 4.66 -5.59
C GLN A 284 -14.19 3.14 -5.36
N VAL A 285 -14.59 2.34 -6.34
CA VAL A 285 -14.47 0.88 -6.30
C VAL A 285 -13.00 0.45 -6.38
N THR A 286 -12.25 1.00 -7.34
CA THR A 286 -10.85 0.62 -7.53
C THR A 286 -9.94 1.08 -6.39
N GLU A 287 -10.21 2.24 -5.78
CA GLU A 287 -9.53 2.69 -4.57
C GLU A 287 -9.77 1.69 -3.42
N THR A 288 -11.02 1.27 -3.22
CA THR A 288 -11.37 0.28 -2.19
C THR A 288 -10.69 -1.06 -2.42
N ILE A 289 -10.63 -1.52 -3.67
CA ILE A 289 -9.87 -2.71 -4.04
C ILE A 289 -8.40 -2.51 -3.67
N SER A 290 -7.80 -1.38 -4.05
CA SER A 290 -6.39 -1.09 -3.74
C SER A 290 -6.08 -1.15 -2.25
N MET A 291 -7.02 -0.75 -1.38
CA MET A 291 -6.86 -0.85 0.08
C MET A 291 -6.71 -2.28 0.58
N ILE A 292 -7.31 -3.28 -0.09
CA ILE A 292 -7.20 -4.70 0.31
C ILE A 292 -5.74 -5.17 0.26
N HIS A 293 -4.89 -4.53 -0.56
CA HIS A 293 -3.46 -4.82 -0.65
C HIS A 293 -2.76 -4.87 0.71
N CYS A 294 -3.08 -3.95 1.65
CA CYS A 294 -2.42 -3.90 2.95
C CYS A 294 -2.65 -5.16 3.82
N CYS A 295 -3.73 -5.91 3.56
CA CYS A 295 -4.04 -7.18 4.23
C CYS A 295 -3.34 -8.38 3.60
N ILE A 296 -2.95 -8.26 2.34
CA ILE A 296 -2.42 -9.37 1.54
C ILE A 296 -0.96 -9.65 1.90
N ASN A 297 -0.20 -8.63 2.31
CA ASN A 297 1.22 -8.78 2.68
C ASN A 297 1.44 -9.87 3.76
N PRO A 298 0.79 -9.82 4.94
CA PRO A 298 0.85 -10.89 5.93
C PRO A 298 0.44 -12.27 5.42
N VAL A 299 -0.61 -12.33 4.59
CA VAL A 299 -1.12 -13.58 3.98
C VAL A 299 -0.04 -14.20 3.09
N ILE A 300 0.56 -13.40 2.21
CA ILE A 300 1.65 -13.86 1.34
C ILE A 300 2.81 -14.39 2.18
N TYR A 301 3.19 -13.73 3.27
CA TYR A 301 4.25 -14.24 4.15
C TYR A 301 3.87 -15.57 4.82
N ALA A 302 2.63 -15.74 5.25
CA ALA A 302 2.15 -16.96 5.90
C ALA A 302 2.13 -18.18 4.96
N PHE A 303 1.68 -17.98 3.71
CA PHE A 303 1.52 -19.07 2.75
C PHE A 303 2.76 -19.35 1.92
N VAL A 304 3.52 -18.31 1.55
CA VAL A 304 4.66 -18.44 0.63
C VAL A 304 6.01 -18.40 1.36
N GLY A 305 6.07 -17.82 2.56
CA GLY A 305 7.29 -17.72 3.37
C GLY A 305 7.52 -18.92 4.31
N GLU A 306 8.28 -19.94 3.88
CA GLU A 306 8.56 -21.13 4.72
C GLU A 306 9.17 -20.78 6.10
N LYS A 307 10.09 -19.81 6.16
CA LYS A 307 10.68 -19.36 7.43
C LYS A 307 9.64 -18.66 8.31
N PHE A 308 8.81 -17.80 7.73
CA PHE A 308 7.77 -17.07 8.47
C PHE A 308 6.71 -18.03 9.01
N ARG A 309 6.30 -19.02 8.21
CA ARG A 309 5.40 -20.11 8.63
C ARG A 309 5.92 -20.88 9.84
N LYS A 310 7.23 -21.20 9.89
CA LYS A 310 7.84 -21.85 11.06
C LYS A 310 7.74 -20.99 12.32
N TYR A 311 7.99 -19.69 12.21
CA TYR A 311 7.87 -18.77 13.35
C TYR A 311 6.41 -18.54 13.77
N LEU A 312 5.48 -18.42 12.82
CA LEU A 312 4.05 -18.39 13.08
C LEU A 312 3.62 -19.63 13.86
N TYR A 313 3.98 -20.82 13.39
CA TYR A 313 3.64 -22.07 14.07
C TYR A 313 4.21 -22.13 15.49
N ALA A 314 5.45 -21.69 15.69
CA ALA A 314 6.06 -21.59 17.02
C ALA A 314 5.32 -20.59 17.93
N PHE A 315 4.89 -19.44 17.39
CA PHE A 315 4.10 -18.45 18.10
C PHE A 315 2.74 -19.00 18.52
N PHE A 316 1.98 -19.58 17.58
CA PHE A 316 0.68 -20.19 17.85
C PHE A 316 0.80 -21.36 18.84
N ARG A 317 1.81 -22.22 18.71
CA ARG A 317 2.02 -23.32 19.67
C ARG A 317 2.30 -22.80 21.09
N LYS A 318 3.16 -21.78 21.23
CA LYS A 318 3.60 -21.27 22.54
C LYS A 318 2.54 -20.42 23.24
N HIS A 319 1.76 -19.63 22.50
CA HIS A 319 0.84 -18.66 23.10
C HIS A 319 -0.64 -19.02 22.90
N VAL A 320 -1.02 -19.57 21.75
CA VAL A 320 -2.44 -19.85 21.45
C VAL A 320 -2.81 -21.27 21.89
N ALA A 321 -2.03 -22.27 21.48
CA ALA A 321 -2.26 -23.66 21.87
C ALA A 321 -1.99 -23.89 23.37
N ALA A 322 -1.02 -23.21 23.98
CA ALA A 322 -0.79 -23.29 25.43
C ALA A 322 -1.93 -22.65 26.25
N HIS A 323 -2.51 -21.53 25.79
CA HIS A 323 -3.68 -20.93 26.43
C HIS A 323 -4.98 -21.71 26.18
N LEU A 324 -5.15 -22.29 24.99
CA LEU A 324 -6.27 -23.19 24.68
C LEU A 324 -6.15 -24.55 25.39
N CYS A 325 -4.94 -25.12 25.53
CA CYS A 325 -4.70 -26.35 26.28
C CYS A 325 -4.78 -26.15 27.80
N LYS A 326 -4.60 -24.93 28.34
CA LYS A 326 -4.96 -24.65 29.75
C LYS A 326 -6.46 -24.85 30.03
N LYS A 327 -7.32 -24.88 29.00
CA LYS A 327 -8.74 -25.29 29.12
C LYS A 327 -8.99 -26.80 28.92
N CYS A 328 -7.98 -27.60 28.56
CA CYS A 328 -8.09 -29.06 28.40
C CYS A 328 -6.82 -29.79 28.92
N PRO A 329 -6.74 -30.13 30.22
CA PRO A 329 -5.51 -30.68 30.82
C PRO A 329 -5.17 -32.11 30.36
N ASN A 330 -6.12 -32.87 29.82
CA ASN A 330 -5.94 -34.31 29.57
C ASN A 330 -5.22 -34.66 28.25
N LEU A 331 -5.02 -33.73 27.31
CA LEU A 331 -4.35 -34.04 26.04
C LEU A 331 -2.84 -33.74 26.04
N TYR A 332 -2.36 -32.97 27.01
CA TYR A 332 -0.96 -32.52 27.07
C TYR A 332 -0.05 -33.50 27.82
N ARG A 333 -0.58 -34.26 28.79
CA ARG A 333 0.22 -35.18 29.62
C ARG A 333 0.69 -36.41 28.85
N GLU A 334 -0.16 -36.96 27.97
CA GLU A 334 0.14 -38.22 27.28
C GLU A 334 1.19 -38.09 26.16
N LYS A 335 1.40 -36.88 25.61
CA LYS A 335 2.35 -36.67 24.49
C LYS A 335 3.75 -36.28 24.95
N LEU A 336 3.92 -35.78 26.17
CA LEU A 336 5.24 -35.43 26.71
C LEU A 336 6.02 -36.69 27.13
N GLU A 337 5.33 -37.69 27.69
CA GLU A 337 5.95 -38.97 28.10
C GLU A 337 6.44 -39.80 26.91
N ARG A 338 5.71 -39.82 25.78
CA ARG A 338 6.15 -40.53 24.56
C ARG A 338 7.39 -39.93 23.88
N VAL A 339 7.72 -38.66 24.13
CA VAL A 339 8.90 -38.01 23.53
C VAL A 339 10.14 -38.18 24.42
N SER A 340 9.95 -38.34 25.74
CA SER A 340 11.05 -38.55 26.68
C SER A 340 11.64 -39.96 26.62
N SER A 341 10.89 -40.96 26.16
CA SER A 341 11.38 -42.35 26.08
C SER A 341 12.19 -42.66 24.82
N THR A 342 12.26 -41.74 23.85
CA THR A 342 12.99 -41.95 22.58
C THR A 342 14.42 -41.40 22.60
N PHE A 343 14.88 -40.83 23.72
CA PHE A 343 16.21 -40.23 23.86
C PHE A 343 16.93 -40.80 25.09
N THR A 344 17.28 -42.08 25.02
CA THR A 344 18.41 -42.63 25.79
C THR A 344 19.58 -42.82 24.83
N PRO A 345 20.73 -42.13 25.01
CA PRO A 345 21.92 -42.39 24.21
C PRO A 345 22.55 -43.71 24.69
N SER A 346 22.59 -44.70 23.80
CA SER A 346 23.44 -45.89 23.94
C SER A 346 24.90 -45.48 23.76
N THR A 347 25.70 -45.58 24.82
CA THR A 347 27.17 -45.51 24.79
C THR A 347 27.75 -46.75 24.10
N ALA A 348 28.28 -46.61 22.88
CA ALA A 348 29.28 -47.52 22.30
C ALA A 348 29.88 -46.94 20.99
N GLU A 349 31.04 -46.28 21.08
CA GLU A 349 32.01 -46.08 19.98
C GLU A 349 33.40 -46.15 20.64
N HIS A 350 34.03 -47.32 20.71
CA HIS A 350 35.08 -47.84 19.82
C HIS A 350 36.29 -46.92 19.64
N ASP A 351 37.35 -47.27 20.39
CA ASP A 351 38.74 -46.93 20.15
C ASP A 351 39.19 -47.33 18.74
N ILE A 352 40.09 -46.54 18.13
CA ILE A 352 41.30 -46.94 17.38
C ILE A 352 41.90 -45.65 16.76
N SER A 353 43.06 -45.23 17.25
CA SER A 353 44.21 -44.84 16.41
C SER A 353 45.45 -44.61 17.28
N THR A 354 46.36 -45.57 17.26
CA THR A 354 47.78 -45.41 17.60
C THR A 354 48.58 -45.32 16.29
N GLY A 355 49.69 -44.57 16.33
CA GLY A 355 50.41 -44.05 15.18
C GLY A 355 51.12 -45.06 14.27
N LEU A 356 51.42 -44.60 13.05
CA LEU A 356 52.77 -44.32 12.56
C LEU A 356 52.71 -43.39 11.34
#